data_AF-A0AAV0GZR1-F1
#
_entry.id   AF-A0AAV0GZR1-F1
#
_cell.length_a   1.000
_cell.length_b   1.000
_cell.length_c   1.000
_cell.angle_alpha   90.00
_cell.angle_beta   90.00
_cell.angle_gamma   90.00
#
_symmetry.space_group_name_H-M   'P 1'
#
loop_
_entity.id
_entity.type
_entity.pdbx_description
1 polymer ?
#
loop_
_entity_poly.entity_id
_entity_poly.type
_entity_poly.pdbx_seq_one_letter_code
_entity_poly.pdbx_strand_id
1 'polypeptide(L)'
;MARHGRVYSSPNEKETRYQIFKDNVALIDSFNAQGAKPYRLGVNQFADLTNEEFRTTRNRFKGHMCSPQRGTFRYENASDVPSTMDWRKKGAVTPVKDQGQCGCCWAFSAVAAVEGINQLSTGKLVSLSEQELVDCDTSGEDQGCNGGLMDDAFQFIIQNKGLTTESNYPYTAADGSCSAKEGYIRMQRDVSVEEGLCGIAMQASYPTA
;
A
#
# COMPACT_ATOMS: atom_id res chain seq x y z
N MET A 1 -1.25 25.02 -1.80
CA MET A 1 -0.09 25.01 -2.73
C MET A 1 1.25 24.88 -1.99
N ALA A 2 1.72 25.91 -1.25
CA ALA A 2 3.05 25.90 -0.63
C ALA A 2 3.34 24.69 0.29
N ARG A 3 2.38 24.31 1.15
CA ARG A 3 2.51 23.16 2.07
C ARG A 3 2.81 21.82 1.37
N HIS A 4 2.31 21.63 0.15
CA HIS A 4 2.43 20.37 -0.60
C HIS A 4 3.24 20.55 -1.90
N GLY A 5 4.02 21.63 -2.01
CA GLY A 5 4.87 21.88 -3.18
C GLY A 5 4.14 21.91 -4.52
N ARG A 6 2.86 22.30 -4.55
CA ARG A 6 2.07 22.26 -5.80
C ARG A 6 2.56 23.30 -6.80
N VAL A 7 2.96 22.81 -7.97
CA VAL A 7 3.29 23.59 -9.17
C VAL A 7 2.36 23.11 -10.29
N TYR A 8 1.68 24.05 -10.93
CA TYR A 8 0.76 23.76 -12.04
C TYR A 8 1.32 24.32 -13.34
N SER A 9 1.11 23.61 -14.44
CA SER A 9 1.69 23.90 -15.75
C SER A 9 1.14 25.17 -16.39
N SER A 10 -0.09 25.56 -16.04
CA SER A 10 -0.77 26.72 -16.61
C SER A 10 -1.69 27.42 -15.62
N PRO A 11 -2.03 28.70 -15.86
CA PRO A 11 -3.06 29.40 -15.09
C PRO A 11 -4.42 28.69 -15.12
N ASN A 12 -4.78 28.10 -16.26
CA ASN A 12 -6.03 27.36 -16.40
C ASN A 12 -6.04 26.10 -15.53
N GLU A 13 -4.95 25.32 -15.50
CA GLU A 13 -4.83 24.18 -14.61
C GLU A 13 -4.92 24.62 -13.14
N LYS A 14 -4.23 25.70 -12.78
CA LYS A 14 -4.28 26.25 -11.42
C LYS A 14 -5.70 26.61 -11.00
N GLU A 15 -6.49 27.23 -11.88
CA GLU A 15 -7.88 27.58 -11.60
C GLU A 15 -8.75 26.34 -11.42
N THR A 16 -8.62 25.35 -12.31
CA THR A 16 -9.33 24.06 -12.18
C THR A 16 -9.00 23.37 -10.85
N ARG A 17 -7.71 23.28 -10.49
CA ARG A 17 -7.24 22.69 -9.23
C ARG A 17 -7.76 23.45 -8.01
N TYR A 18 -7.82 24.77 -8.09
CA TYR A 18 -8.37 25.62 -7.04
C TYR A 18 -9.87 25.39 -6.84
N GLN A 19 -10.63 25.23 -7.93
CA GLN A 19 -12.06 24.94 -7.82
C GLN A 19 -12.32 23.56 -7.21
N ILE A 20 -11.59 22.53 -7.64
CA ILE A 20 -11.64 21.19 -7.01
C ILE A 20 -11.31 21.27 -5.51
N PHE A 21 -10.28 22.04 -5.15
CA PHE A 21 -9.91 22.25 -3.76
C PHE A 21 -11.03 22.87 -2.94
N LYS A 22 -11.69 23.91 -3.46
CA LYS A 22 -12.84 24.55 -2.78
C LYS A 22 -13.98 23.56 -2.56
N ASP A 23 -14.30 22.77 -3.58
CA ASP A 23 -15.39 21.79 -3.52
C ASP A 23 -15.09 20.70 -2.48
N ASN A 24 -13.85 20.22 -2.43
CA ASN A 24 -13.40 19.25 -1.42
C ASN A 24 -13.38 19.85 0.00
N VAL A 25 -13.00 21.12 0.18
CA VAL A 25 -13.07 21.79 1.49
C VAL A 25 -14.53 21.94 1.95
N ALA A 26 -15.44 22.34 1.06
CA ALA A 26 -16.86 22.42 1.38
C ALA A 26 -17.45 21.05 1.77
N LEU A 27 -17.01 19.98 1.09
CA LEU A 27 -17.34 18.60 1.47
C LEU A 27 -16.82 18.26 2.87
N ILE A 28 -15.55 18.57 3.17
CA ILE A 28 -14.93 18.32 4.48
C ILE A 28 -15.70 19.05 5.59
N ASP A 29 -15.99 20.34 5.40
CA ASP A 29 -16.67 21.17 6.38
C ASP A 29 -18.10 20.69 6.63
N SER A 30 -18.85 20.41 5.56
CA SER A 30 -20.23 19.91 5.68
C SER A 30 -20.30 18.53 6.33
N PHE A 31 -19.34 17.63 6.03
CA PHE A 31 -19.24 16.31 6.66
C PHE A 31 -18.92 16.43 8.16
N ASN A 32 -17.94 17.25 8.51
CA ASN A 32 -17.51 17.44 9.90
C ASN A 32 -18.56 18.17 10.74
N ALA A 33 -19.34 19.08 10.15
CA ALA A 33 -20.42 19.80 10.82
C ALA A 33 -21.62 18.89 11.13
N GLN A 34 -21.90 17.89 10.28
CA GLN A 34 -22.96 16.91 10.55
C GLN A 34 -22.67 16.07 11.80
N GLY A 35 -21.40 15.78 12.10
CA GLY A 35 -21.00 15.00 13.28
C GLY A 35 -21.59 13.58 13.33
N ALA A 36 -22.15 13.09 12.24
CA ALA A 36 -22.91 11.83 12.18
C ALA A 36 -22.02 10.59 12.09
N LYS A 37 -20.70 10.77 11.90
CA LYS A 37 -19.73 9.69 11.71
C LYS A 37 -18.70 9.71 12.83
N PRO A 38 -18.16 8.54 13.24
CA PRO A 38 -17.15 8.43 14.28
C PRO A 38 -15.74 8.86 13.81
N TYR A 39 -15.64 9.52 12.65
CA TYR A 39 -14.40 10.01 12.06
C TYR A 39 -14.62 11.40 11.47
N ARG A 40 -13.51 12.11 11.28
CA ARG A 40 -13.48 13.43 10.64
C ARG A 40 -12.67 13.37 9.35
N LEU A 41 -12.99 14.29 8.44
CA LEU A 41 -12.20 14.54 7.25
C LEU A 41 -11.26 15.72 7.50
N GLY A 42 -10.11 15.72 6.84
CA GLY A 42 -9.11 16.78 6.94
C GLY A 42 -8.54 17.13 5.57
N VAL A 43 -8.19 18.39 5.39
CA VAL A 43 -7.46 18.84 4.21
C VAL A 43 -6.08 18.20 4.20
N ASN A 44 -5.74 17.54 3.08
CA ASN A 44 -4.46 16.87 2.89
C ASN A 44 -3.93 17.12 1.46
N GLN A 45 -2.84 16.45 1.11
CA GLN A 45 -2.20 16.60 -0.21
C GLN A 45 -3.12 16.21 -1.39
N PHE A 46 -4.23 15.50 -1.19
CA PHE A 46 -5.14 15.08 -2.27
C PHE A 46 -6.32 16.04 -2.46
N ALA A 47 -6.41 17.11 -1.66
CA ALA A 47 -7.56 18.00 -1.69
C ALA A 47 -7.78 18.73 -3.03
N ASP A 48 -6.77 18.79 -3.92
CA ASP A 48 -6.89 19.37 -5.26
C ASP A 48 -7.12 18.33 -6.38
N LEU A 49 -7.46 17.09 -6.01
CA LEU A 49 -7.80 16.00 -6.94
C LEU A 49 -9.29 15.67 -6.88
N THR A 50 -9.84 15.29 -8.02
CA THR A 50 -11.13 14.60 -8.08
C THR A 50 -10.97 13.16 -7.59
N ASN A 51 -12.08 12.51 -7.22
CA ASN A 51 -12.07 11.10 -6.82
C ASN A 51 -11.61 10.20 -7.99
N GLU A 52 -11.98 10.54 -9.21
CA GLU A 52 -11.54 9.81 -10.41
C GLU A 52 -10.02 9.90 -10.61
N GLU A 53 -9.44 11.10 -10.54
CA GLU A 53 -7.98 11.29 -10.62
C GLU A 53 -7.25 10.53 -9.50
N PHE A 54 -7.81 10.54 -8.29
CA PHE A 54 -7.25 9.79 -7.17
C PHE A 54 -7.26 8.27 -7.45
N ARG A 55 -8.40 7.71 -7.87
CA ARG A 55 -8.54 6.27 -8.08
C ARG A 55 -7.70 5.76 -9.25
N THR A 56 -7.66 6.52 -10.35
CA THR A 56 -6.95 6.13 -11.57
C THR A 56 -5.44 6.11 -11.40
N THR A 57 -4.89 6.91 -10.49
CA THR A 57 -3.43 7.01 -10.27
C THR A 57 -2.94 6.23 -9.06
N ARG A 58 -3.79 5.95 -8.05
CA ARG A 58 -3.33 5.36 -6.77
C ARG A 58 -4.01 4.06 -6.38
N ASN A 59 -5.26 3.85 -6.78
CA ASN A 59 -6.05 2.68 -6.36
C ASN A 59 -6.24 1.72 -7.54
N ARG A 60 -5.12 1.16 -8.01
CA ARG A 60 -5.09 0.22 -9.14
C ARG A 60 -5.03 -1.24 -8.65
N PHE A 61 -5.65 -1.56 -7.53
CA PHE A 61 -5.80 -2.96 -7.13
C PHE A 61 -6.62 -3.71 -8.19
N LYS A 62 -6.03 -4.75 -8.80
CA LYS A 62 -6.68 -5.55 -9.83
C LYS A 62 -7.43 -6.71 -9.23
N GLY A 63 -8.40 -6.40 -8.38
CA GLY A 63 -9.27 -7.41 -7.77
C GLY A 63 -10.12 -8.11 -8.83
N HIS A 64 -9.59 -9.14 -9.47
CA HIS A 64 -10.43 -10.23 -9.97
C HIS A 64 -11.06 -10.85 -8.71
N MET A 65 -12.35 -11.22 -8.80
CA MET A 65 -13.07 -11.89 -7.71
C MET A 65 -12.14 -12.89 -7.03
N CYS A 66 -11.97 -12.74 -5.71
CA CYS A 66 -11.15 -13.59 -4.86
C CYS A 66 -11.05 -15.00 -5.45
N SER A 67 -9.84 -15.43 -5.81
CA SER A 67 -9.62 -16.77 -6.36
C SER A 67 -10.39 -17.77 -5.49
N PRO A 68 -11.22 -18.66 -6.09
CA PRO A 68 -12.00 -19.62 -5.32
C PRO A 68 -11.11 -20.63 -4.57
N GLN A 69 -9.80 -20.65 -4.86
CA GLN A 69 -8.82 -21.39 -4.09
C GLN A 69 -8.53 -20.66 -2.77
N ARG A 70 -9.45 -20.84 -1.82
CA ARG A 70 -9.20 -20.54 -0.42
C ARG A 70 -8.13 -21.52 0.08
N GLY A 71 -6.89 -21.06 0.23
CA GLY A 71 -6.01 -21.66 1.22
C GLY A 71 -6.74 -21.70 2.56
N THR A 72 -6.62 -22.78 3.31
CA THR A 72 -7.24 -22.86 4.63
C THR A 72 -6.53 -21.90 5.56
N PHE A 73 -7.26 -20.97 6.18
CA PHE A 73 -6.66 -20.11 7.18
C PHE A 73 -6.31 -20.93 8.43
N ARG A 74 -5.02 -21.18 8.66
CA ARG A 74 -4.51 -22.02 9.76
C ARG A 74 -5.13 -21.71 11.14
N TYR A 75 -5.42 -20.44 11.41
CA TYR A 75 -5.92 -19.98 12.69
C TYR A 75 -7.43 -19.67 12.68
N GLU A 76 -8.20 -20.25 11.76
CA GLU A 76 -9.65 -20.07 11.66
C GLU A 76 -10.37 -20.42 12.97
N ASN A 77 -9.85 -21.40 13.72
CA ASN A 77 -10.41 -21.84 15.00
C ASN A 77 -9.72 -21.23 16.23
N ALA A 78 -8.92 -20.17 16.08
CA ALA A 78 -8.28 -19.51 17.22
C ALA A 78 -9.35 -18.81 18.09
N SER A 79 -9.51 -19.29 19.33
CA SER A 79 -10.52 -18.80 20.27
C SER A 79 -9.96 -17.87 21.34
N ASP A 80 -8.65 -17.93 21.61
CA ASP A 80 -7.96 -17.10 22.61
C ASP A 80 -7.22 -15.94 21.92
N VAL A 81 -8.00 -14.98 21.41
CA VAL A 81 -7.50 -13.77 20.76
C VAL A 81 -7.74 -12.54 21.65
N PRO A 82 -6.75 -11.64 21.80
CA PRO A 82 -6.93 -10.46 22.63
C PRO A 82 -7.96 -9.51 22.01
N SER A 83 -8.71 -8.80 22.85
CA SER A 83 -9.71 -7.82 22.42
C SER A 83 -9.12 -6.64 21.63
N THR A 84 -7.82 -6.40 21.77
CA THR A 84 -7.08 -5.39 20.99
C THR A 84 -5.69 -5.90 20.62
N MET A 85 -5.25 -5.62 19.40
CA MET A 85 -3.91 -5.91 18.92
C MET A 85 -3.34 -4.70 18.18
N ASP A 86 -2.08 -4.36 18.44
CA ASP A 86 -1.36 -3.30 17.71
C ASP A 86 0.06 -3.79 17.40
N TRP A 87 0.27 -4.25 16.16
CA TRP A 87 1.56 -4.76 15.69
C TRP A 87 2.67 -3.70 15.68
N ARG A 88 2.33 -2.41 15.64
CA ARG A 88 3.31 -1.31 15.76
C ARG A 88 3.97 -1.34 17.14
N LYS A 89 3.18 -1.57 18.18
CA LYS A 89 3.69 -1.73 19.57
C LYS A 89 4.49 -3.01 19.76
N LYS A 90 4.42 -3.95 18.80
CA LYS A 90 5.22 -5.17 18.76
C LYS A 90 6.46 -5.04 17.89
N GLY A 91 6.71 -3.87 17.30
CA GLY A 91 7.85 -3.61 16.43
C GLY A 91 7.75 -4.30 15.07
N ALA A 92 6.56 -4.76 14.66
CA ALA A 92 6.33 -5.51 13.42
C ALA A 92 5.78 -4.63 12.27
N VAL A 93 5.98 -3.32 12.34
CA VAL A 93 5.50 -2.36 11.34
C VAL A 93 6.57 -1.30 11.13
N THR A 94 7.01 -1.13 9.88
CA THR A 94 7.94 -0.07 9.46
C THR A 94 7.27 1.31 9.48
N PRO A 95 8.04 2.42 9.39
CA PRO A 95 7.47 3.76 9.22
C PRO A 95 6.56 3.84 7.98
N VAL A 96 5.58 4.74 8.02
CA VAL A 96 4.66 4.98 6.90
C VAL A 96 5.45 5.44 5.67
N LYS A 97 5.18 4.82 4.52
CA LYS A 97 5.74 5.16 3.20
C LYS A 97 4.68 5.86 2.31
N ASP A 98 5.08 6.37 1.14
CA ASP A 98 4.19 7.09 0.20
C ASP A 98 4.36 6.56 -1.24
N GLN A 99 3.29 5.98 -1.81
CA GLN A 99 3.26 5.46 -3.18
C GLN A 99 3.24 6.55 -4.26
N GLY A 100 3.11 7.83 -3.88
CA GLY A 100 3.10 8.93 -4.81
C GLY A 100 1.93 8.87 -5.81
N GLN A 101 2.23 8.92 -7.10
CA GLN A 101 1.27 8.89 -8.22
C GLN A 101 1.21 7.51 -8.91
N CYS A 102 1.87 6.51 -8.35
CA CYS A 102 1.96 5.17 -8.91
C CYS A 102 0.89 4.27 -8.29
N GLY A 103 0.17 3.52 -9.12
CA GLY A 103 -0.89 2.60 -8.70
C GLY A 103 -0.37 1.29 -8.10
N CYS A 104 0.67 1.35 -7.27
CA CYS A 104 1.37 0.20 -6.72
C CYS A 104 0.99 -0.11 -5.25
N CYS A 105 -0.22 0.27 -4.83
CA CYS A 105 -0.70 -0.02 -3.46
C CYS A 105 -0.62 -1.52 -3.10
N TRP A 106 -0.72 -2.39 -4.11
CA TRP A 106 -0.54 -3.84 -3.99
C TRP A 106 0.88 -4.21 -3.50
N ALA A 107 1.93 -3.58 -4.07
CA ALA A 107 3.31 -3.80 -3.69
C ALA A 107 3.59 -3.36 -2.24
N PHE A 108 3.13 -2.16 -1.86
CA PHE A 108 3.24 -1.68 -0.48
C PHE A 108 2.52 -2.59 0.52
N SER A 109 1.33 -3.10 0.16
CA SER A 109 0.59 -4.02 1.01
C SER A 109 1.31 -5.36 1.18
N ALA A 110 1.85 -5.93 0.10
CA ALA A 110 2.59 -7.19 0.14
C ALA A 110 3.90 -7.03 0.94
N VAL A 111 4.67 -5.98 0.67
CA VAL A 111 5.91 -5.67 1.38
C VAL A 111 5.65 -5.53 2.87
N ALA A 112 4.71 -4.69 3.30
CA ALA A 112 4.42 -4.47 4.72
C ALA A 112 4.05 -5.77 5.46
N ALA A 113 3.31 -6.67 4.80
CA ALA A 113 2.98 -7.98 5.37
C ALA A 113 4.24 -8.84 5.56
N VAL A 114 5.13 -8.90 4.56
CA VAL A 114 6.38 -9.66 4.63
C VAL A 114 7.34 -9.09 5.67
N GLU A 115 7.46 -7.76 5.77
CA GLU A 115 8.26 -7.07 6.80
C GLU A 115 7.78 -7.46 8.20
N GLY A 116 6.46 -7.46 8.42
CA GLY A 116 5.85 -7.86 9.69
C GLY A 116 6.11 -9.33 10.02
N ILE A 117 5.91 -10.24 9.06
CA ILE A 117 6.21 -11.68 9.23
C ILE A 117 7.69 -11.90 9.53
N ASN A 118 8.58 -11.18 8.86
CA ASN A 118 10.02 -11.26 9.09
C ASN A 118 10.38 -10.84 10.52
N GLN A 119 9.80 -9.75 11.03
CA GLN A 119 9.97 -9.36 12.43
C GLN A 119 9.50 -10.45 13.38
N LEU A 120 8.32 -11.04 13.14
CA LEU A 120 7.75 -12.04 14.05
C LEU A 120 8.53 -13.36 14.04
N SER A 121 9.11 -13.72 12.90
CA SER A 121 9.81 -15.00 12.73
C SER A 121 11.28 -14.92 13.12
N THR A 122 11.92 -13.77 12.91
CA THR A 122 13.38 -13.60 13.06
C THR A 122 13.79 -12.58 14.12
N GLY A 123 12.84 -11.78 14.62
CA GLY A 123 13.11 -10.64 15.50
C GLY A 123 13.72 -9.43 14.81
N LYS A 124 13.79 -9.40 13.47
CA LYS A 124 14.40 -8.31 12.69
C LYS A 124 13.37 -7.60 11.83
N LEU A 125 13.17 -6.30 12.06
CA LEU A 125 12.34 -5.46 11.23
C LEU A 125 13.24 -4.85 10.15
N VAL A 126 13.01 -5.24 8.90
CA VAL A 126 13.82 -4.77 7.76
C VAL A 126 12.89 -4.12 6.76
N SER A 127 13.20 -2.89 6.33
CA SER A 127 12.45 -2.24 5.26
C SER A 127 12.81 -2.87 3.92
N LEU A 128 11.83 -3.46 3.26
CA LEU A 128 11.94 -4.13 1.95
C LEU A 128 11.55 -3.16 0.83
N SER A 129 12.00 -3.48 -0.39
CA SER A 129 11.79 -2.65 -1.58
C SER A 129 10.43 -2.93 -2.24
N GLU A 130 9.55 -1.94 -2.24
CA GLU A 130 8.37 -1.97 -3.11
C GLU A 130 8.73 -1.83 -4.59
N GLN A 131 9.83 -1.13 -4.90
CA GLN A 131 10.26 -0.90 -6.28
C GLN A 131 10.68 -2.18 -6.99
N GLU A 132 11.29 -3.14 -6.26
CA GLU A 132 11.61 -4.45 -6.84
C GLU A 132 10.34 -5.17 -7.31
N LEU A 133 9.24 -5.13 -6.54
CA LEU A 133 7.97 -5.66 -7.02
C LEU A 133 7.44 -4.88 -8.22
N VAL A 134 7.45 -3.55 -8.16
CA VAL A 134 6.98 -2.70 -9.27
C VAL A 134 7.72 -2.98 -10.58
N ASP A 135 9.03 -3.22 -10.52
CA ASP A 135 9.88 -3.37 -11.71
C ASP A 135 10.04 -4.81 -12.19
N CYS A 136 9.98 -5.79 -11.28
CA CYS A 136 10.31 -7.19 -11.55
C CYS A 136 9.09 -8.12 -11.55
N ASP A 137 8.04 -7.79 -10.79
CA ASP A 137 6.79 -8.54 -10.78
C ASP A 137 5.83 -7.98 -11.83
N THR A 138 6.21 -8.18 -13.09
CA THR A 138 5.44 -7.71 -14.25
C THR A 138 4.93 -8.87 -15.11
N SER A 139 5.07 -10.10 -14.60
CA SER A 139 4.55 -11.31 -15.25
C SER A 139 3.23 -11.69 -14.61
N GLY A 140 2.20 -11.97 -15.41
CA GLY A 140 0.88 -12.30 -14.87
C GLY A 140 -0.04 -11.09 -14.78
N GLU A 141 -0.63 -10.86 -13.61
CA GLU A 141 -1.66 -9.83 -13.41
C GLU A 141 -1.06 -8.47 -13.01
N ASP A 142 0.12 -8.52 -12.38
CA ASP A 142 0.85 -7.34 -11.91
C ASP A 142 1.49 -6.57 -13.07
N GLN A 143 1.27 -5.24 -13.08
CA GLN A 143 1.72 -4.34 -14.14
C GLN A 143 2.27 -3.04 -13.54
N GLY A 144 3.11 -3.16 -12.52
CA GLY A 144 3.76 -2.02 -11.87
C GLY A 144 2.76 -0.96 -11.38
N CYS A 145 2.92 0.28 -11.84
CA CYS A 145 2.05 1.40 -11.54
C CYS A 145 0.64 1.30 -12.15
N ASN A 146 0.41 0.37 -13.09
CA ASN A 146 -0.92 0.10 -13.64
C ASN A 146 -1.72 -0.88 -12.79
N GLY A 147 -1.17 -1.34 -11.67
CA GLY A 147 -1.90 -2.13 -10.70
C GLY A 147 -1.51 -3.59 -10.65
N GLY A 148 -1.96 -4.25 -9.59
CA GLY A 148 -1.61 -5.61 -9.26
C GLY A 148 -2.37 -6.17 -8.06
N LEU A 149 -1.91 -7.32 -7.58
CA LEU A 149 -2.47 -8.17 -6.56
C LEU A 149 -1.40 -8.59 -5.55
N MET A 150 -1.72 -8.50 -4.27
CA MET A 150 -0.81 -8.91 -3.20
C MET A 150 -0.47 -10.41 -3.28
N ASP A 151 -1.39 -11.25 -3.75
CA ASP A 151 -1.18 -12.69 -3.85
C ASP A 151 -0.17 -13.05 -4.95
N ASP A 152 -0.19 -12.33 -6.08
CA ASP A 152 0.79 -12.47 -7.17
C ASP A 152 2.17 -12.02 -6.68
N ALA A 153 2.22 -10.86 -6.01
CA ALA A 153 3.41 -10.39 -5.30
C ALA A 153 3.98 -11.42 -4.31
N PHE A 154 3.15 -12.08 -3.49
CA PHE A 154 3.65 -13.13 -2.60
C PHE A 154 4.23 -14.31 -3.38
N GLN A 155 3.59 -14.71 -4.48
CA GLN A 155 4.08 -15.76 -5.35
C GLN A 155 5.42 -15.39 -6.02
N PHE A 156 5.56 -14.16 -6.49
CA PHE A 156 6.82 -13.62 -6.98
C PHE A 156 7.91 -13.69 -5.90
N ILE A 157 7.64 -13.21 -4.68
CA ILE A 157 8.62 -13.21 -3.58
C ILE A 157 9.10 -14.64 -3.26
N ILE A 158 8.20 -15.63 -3.29
CA ILE A 158 8.55 -17.04 -3.10
C ILE A 158 9.48 -17.56 -4.21
N GLN A 159 9.17 -17.23 -5.47
CA GLN A 159 9.96 -17.65 -6.64
C GLN A 159 11.32 -16.95 -6.69
N ASN A 160 11.34 -15.64 -6.42
CA ASN A 160 12.52 -14.79 -6.31
C ASN A 160 13.37 -15.10 -5.05
N LYS A 161 12.85 -15.94 -4.14
CA LYS A 161 13.46 -16.35 -2.87
C LYS A 161 13.69 -15.20 -1.90
N GLY A 162 12.90 -14.14 -2.00
CA GLY A 162 13.02 -12.95 -1.18
C GLY A 162 12.81 -11.65 -1.94
N LEU A 163 12.99 -10.55 -1.21
CA LEU A 163 13.18 -9.21 -1.74
C LEU A 163 14.49 -8.62 -1.22
N THR A 164 15.00 -7.63 -1.92
CA THR A 164 16.04 -6.72 -1.46
C THR A 164 15.47 -5.66 -0.54
N THR A 165 16.35 -4.95 0.16
CA THR A 165 15.99 -3.88 1.09
C THR A 165 15.67 -2.59 0.33
N GLU A 166 14.82 -1.74 0.90
CA GLU A 166 14.53 -0.40 0.38
C GLU A 166 15.80 0.42 0.11
N SER A 167 16.83 0.30 0.96
CA SER A 167 18.10 1.01 0.77
C SER A 167 18.90 0.55 -0.46
N ASN A 168 18.69 -0.69 -0.92
CA ASN A 168 19.42 -1.27 -2.06
C ASN A 168 18.67 -1.06 -3.37
N TYR A 169 17.35 -0.94 -3.32
CA TYR A 169 16.49 -0.68 -4.47
C TYR A 169 15.43 0.35 -4.06
N PRO A 170 15.81 1.65 -4.03
CA PRO A 170 14.94 2.70 -3.52
C PRO A 170 13.69 2.91 -4.39
N TYR A 171 12.60 3.30 -3.73
CA TYR A 171 11.35 3.63 -4.39
C TYR A 171 11.42 4.91 -5.24
N THR A 172 10.91 4.84 -6.46
CA THR A 172 10.94 5.92 -7.46
C THR A 172 9.57 6.39 -7.92
N ALA A 173 8.49 5.72 -7.46
CA ALA A 173 7.11 6.04 -7.84
C ALA A 173 6.83 6.02 -9.35
N ALA A 174 7.55 5.17 -10.09
CA ALA A 174 7.38 4.98 -11.53
C ALA A 174 7.77 3.54 -11.91
N ASP A 175 7.32 3.10 -13.08
CA ASP A 175 7.77 1.84 -13.67
C ASP A 175 9.24 1.98 -14.11
N GLY A 176 10.08 1.04 -13.67
CA GLY A 176 11.48 0.91 -14.06
C GLY A 176 11.74 -0.37 -14.83
N SER A 177 13.02 -0.64 -15.09
CA SER A 177 13.47 -1.94 -15.60
C SER A 177 13.97 -2.78 -14.44
N CYS A 178 13.57 -4.05 -14.37
CA CYS A 178 14.04 -4.96 -13.33
C CYS A 178 15.57 -5.00 -13.29
N SER A 179 16.15 -4.44 -12.23
CA SER A 179 17.59 -4.36 -12.00
C SER A 179 18.04 -5.18 -10.78
N ALA A 180 17.14 -5.99 -10.24
CA ALA A 180 17.39 -6.81 -9.08
C ALA A 180 18.50 -7.84 -9.35
N LYS A 181 19.52 -7.83 -8.50
CA LYS A 181 20.43 -8.97 -8.31
C LYS A 181 19.78 -9.86 -7.25
N GLU A 182 19.80 -11.19 -7.42
CA GLU A 182 19.11 -12.17 -6.56
C GLU A 182 18.89 -11.70 -5.10
N GLY A 183 17.63 -11.68 -4.65
CA GLY A 183 17.20 -11.03 -3.41
C GLY A 183 18.01 -11.38 -2.15
N TYR A 184 18.28 -10.39 -1.31
CA TYR A 184 19.17 -10.53 -0.14
C TYR A 184 18.47 -11.03 1.13
N ILE A 185 17.13 -11.03 1.19
CA ILE A 185 16.39 -11.66 2.31
C ILE A 185 15.91 -13.04 1.90
N ARG A 186 16.65 -14.08 2.31
CA ARG A 186 16.17 -15.46 2.21
C ARG A 186 15.10 -15.67 3.27
N MET A 187 13.83 -15.70 2.85
CA MET A 187 12.77 -16.19 3.73
C MET A 187 13.14 -17.62 4.15
N GLN A 188 13.19 -17.87 5.46
CA GLN A 188 13.50 -19.20 5.98
C GLN A 188 12.46 -20.18 5.41
N ARG A 189 12.93 -21.19 4.65
CA ARG A 189 12.09 -22.33 4.29
C ARG A 189 11.97 -23.24 5.51
N ASP A 190 10.85 -23.94 5.63
CA ASP A 190 10.51 -24.83 6.76
C ASP A 190 10.03 -24.12 8.04
N VAL A 191 9.42 -22.93 7.93
CA VAL A 191 8.53 -22.41 8.98
C VAL A 191 7.23 -23.19 8.92
N SER A 192 6.75 -23.69 10.06
CA SER A 192 5.60 -24.62 10.13
C SER A 192 4.24 -24.06 9.65
N VAL A 193 4.19 -22.86 9.07
CA VAL A 193 2.99 -22.10 8.69
C VAL A 193 3.09 -21.77 7.20
N GLU A 194 2.23 -22.37 6.37
CA GLU A 194 2.39 -22.38 4.90
C GLU A 194 1.98 -21.06 4.19
N GLU A 195 0.98 -20.31 4.65
CA GLU A 195 0.31 -19.36 3.71
C GLU A 195 0.27 -17.85 4.02
N GLY A 196 0.70 -17.33 5.18
CA GLY A 196 0.61 -15.87 5.46
C GLY A 196 -0.84 -15.30 5.44
N LEU A 197 -1.03 -14.00 5.68
CA LEU A 197 -2.35 -13.34 5.89
C LEU A 197 -2.40 -11.90 5.36
N CYS A 198 -3.50 -11.47 4.70
CA CYS A 198 -3.64 -10.10 4.15
C CYS A 198 -5.08 -9.50 4.19
N GLY A 199 -5.16 -8.16 4.18
CA GLY A 199 -6.33 -7.32 3.81
C GLY A 199 -6.10 -5.80 4.03
N ILE A 200 -6.41 -4.93 3.02
CA ILE A 200 -6.44 -3.45 3.15
C ILE A 200 -7.62 -2.79 2.38
N ALA A 201 -8.05 -1.61 2.86
CA ALA A 201 -9.26 -0.84 2.59
C ALA A 201 -9.35 -0.05 1.25
N MET A 202 -10.59 0.28 0.86
CA MET A 202 -11.04 0.67 -0.49
C MET A 202 -11.45 2.16 -0.71
N GLN A 203 -11.16 3.09 0.22
CA GLN A 203 -11.67 4.48 0.10
C GLN A 203 -10.60 5.57 0.24
N ALA A 204 -10.77 6.66 -0.52
CA ALA A 204 -9.87 7.81 -0.63
C ALA A 204 -9.82 8.74 0.61
N SER A 205 -10.43 8.32 1.71
CA SER A 205 -10.43 9.06 2.97
C SER A 205 -9.81 8.20 4.06
N TYR A 206 -8.67 8.65 4.59
CA TYR A 206 -8.14 8.10 5.83
C TYR A 206 -8.68 8.93 7.00
N PRO A 207 -9.16 8.29 8.08
CA PRO A 207 -9.50 9.00 9.30
C PRO A 207 -8.27 9.80 9.78
N THR A 208 -8.43 11.10 9.97
CA THR A 208 -7.46 11.90 10.73
C THR A 208 -7.90 11.88 12.19
N ALA A 209 -6.97 11.57 13.09
CA ALA A 209 -7.17 11.56 14.54
C ALA A 209 -7.69 12.90 15.07
#